data_AF-A0A2V1DIY5-F1
#
_entry.id   AF-A0A2V1DIY5-F1
#
_cell.length_a   1.000
_cell.length_b   1.000
_cell.length_c   1.000
_cell.angle_alpha   90.00
_cell.angle_beta   90.00
_cell.angle_gamma   90.00
#
_symmetry.space_group_name_H-M   'P 1'
#
loop_
_entity.id
_entity.type
_entity.pdbx_description
1 polymer ?
#
loop_
_entity_poly.entity_id
_entity_poly.type
_entity_poly.pdbx_seq_one_letter_code
_entity_poly.pdbx_strand_id
1 'polypeptide(L)'
;KYPWTKTHSFYAVMGGFVIDTAAIRNIALDYIEFLLENYPEVIPDIDEIDILDKSKGDWFTKAIVCTQGAWFCSQCISRLASDLTISLLELNTLGHCICMFFIYCMWWKKPKHEIQYPPSMALQDKNRNWPSSKGSVRATRTGWVLAGIWIAGIVYGGLHLLAWNAPFPTLAQQLLWRISTTTLTASGPIFTLGMGVSFIGEWLDERMNVDEWVLFIVVIPYVLFCLYVVFYIFCRVYLVVECFITLPYLPPSAFKVPLWSQYFIHFS
;
A
#
# COMPACT_ATOMS: atom_id res chain seq x y z
N LYS A 1 -20.35 -13.60 -23.58
CA LYS A 1 -20.05 -13.13 -22.22
C LYS A 1 -18.69 -13.63 -21.80
N TYR A 2 -17.71 -12.73 -21.83
CA TYR A 2 -16.37 -12.97 -21.31
C TYR A 2 -16.42 -13.16 -19.79
N PRO A 3 -15.57 -14.03 -19.22
CA PRO A 3 -15.52 -14.24 -17.78
C PRO A 3 -15.01 -12.98 -17.06
N TRP A 4 -15.64 -12.63 -15.94
CA TRP A 4 -15.19 -11.49 -15.13
C TRP A 4 -13.83 -11.80 -14.49
N THR A 5 -12.82 -10.97 -14.77
CA THR A 5 -11.45 -11.16 -14.26
C THR A 5 -11.00 -10.03 -13.34
N LYS A 6 -9.87 -10.20 -12.65
CA LYS A 6 -9.28 -9.14 -11.79
C LYS A 6 -9.05 -7.83 -12.55
N THR A 7 -8.76 -7.92 -13.85
CA THR A 7 -8.58 -6.77 -14.73
C THR A 7 -9.87 -5.95 -14.85
N HIS A 8 -11.02 -6.60 -14.97
CA HIS A 8 -12.34 -5.97 -14.97
C HIS A 8 -12.65 -5.30 -13.62
N SER A 9 -12.30 -5.96 -12.50
CA SER A 9 -12.42 -5.35 -11.17
C SER A 9 -11.54 -4.09 -11.04
N PHE A 10 -10.28 -4.12 -11.48
CA PHE A 10 -9.43 -2.92 -11.45
C PHE A 10 -9.97 -1.82 -12.35
N TYR A 11 -10.43 -2.16 -13.55
CA TYR A 11 -11.05 -1.25 -14.49
C TYR A 11 -12.29 -0.58 -13.90
N ALA A 12 -13.13 -1.35 -13.21
CA ALA A 12 -14.27 -0.87 -12.43
C ALA A 12 -13.86 0.06 -11.27
N VAL A 13 -12.84 -0.31 -10.47
CA VAL A 13 -12.32 0.52 -9.36
C VAL A 13 -11.87 1.88 -9.87
N MET A 14 -11.30 1.87 -11.06
CA MET A 14 -10.81 3.02 -11.78
C MET A 14 -11.91 3.79 -12.52
N GLY A 15 -13.20 3.52 -12.29
CA GLY A 15 -14.26 4.28 -12.96
C GLY A 15 -14.32 4.09 -14.48
N GLY A 16 -13.79 2.99 -15.01
CA GLY A 16 -13.84 2.67 -16.43
C GLY A 16 -15.26 2.38 -16.99
N PHE A 17 -16.27 2.33 -16.10
CA PHE A 17 -17.67 2.18 -16.44
C PHE A 17 -18.46 3.43 -16.03
N VAL A 18 -19.28 3.95 -16.94
CA VAL A 18 -20.16 5.12 -16.71
C VAL A 18 -21.60 4.71 -16.96
N ILE A 19 -22.51 5.10 -16.06
CA ILE A 19 -23.96 4.98 -16.28
C ILE A 19 -24.45 6.34 -16.78
N ASP A 20 -25.18 6.35 -17.89
CA ASP A 20 -25.81 7.58 -18.38
C ASP A 20 -27.13 7.84 -17.62
N THR A 21 -27.00 8.28 -16.37
CA THR A 21 -28.12 8.79 -15.56
C THR A 21 -27.81 10.20 -15.11
N ALA A 22 -28.84 11.04 -15.03
CA ALA A 22 -28.70 12.46 -14.67
C ALA A 22 -28.11 12.72 -13.27
N ALA A 23 -27.90 11.67 -12.46
CA ALA A 23 -27.44 11.76 -11.07
C ALA A 23 -26.10 11.07 -10.76
N ILE A 24 -25.64 10.09 -11.55
CA ILE A 24 -24.46 9.27 -11.20
C ILE A 24 -23.49 9.18 -12.38
N ARG A 25 -22.46 10.03 -12.38
CA ARG A 25 -21.40 10.03 -13.41
C ARG A 25 -20.33 8.97 -13.20
N ASN A 26 -20.06 8.57 -11.95
CA ASN A 26 -19.05 7.58 -11.60
C ASN A 26 -19.68 6.51 -10.72
N ILE A 27 -19.53 5.26 -11.12
CA ILE A 27 -20.10 4.13 -10.40
C ILE A 27 -19.13 3.71 -9.31
N ALA A 28 -19.56 3.72 -8.05
CA ALA A 28 -18.80 3.09 -6.98
C ALA A 28 -18.81 1.56 -7.19
N LEU A 29 -17.72 0.86 -6.88
CA LEU A 29 -17.62 -0.60 -7.04
C LEU A 29 -18.79 -1.38 -6.46
N ASP A 30 -19.31 -0.94 -5.33
CA ASP A 30 -20.45 -1.55 -4.63
C ASP A 30 -21.70 -1.60 -5.54
N TYR A 31 -21.81 -0.67 -6.49
CA TYR A 31 -22.90 -0.63 -7.46
C TYR A 31 -22.66 -1.62 -8.61
N ILE A 32 -21.40 -1.87 -8.97
CA ILE A 32 -21.02 -2.82 -10.04
C ILE A 32 -21.28 -4.26 -9.58
N GLU A 33 -20.97 -4.58 -8.33
CA GLU A 33 -21.26 -5.89 -7.73
C GLU A 33 -22.78 -6.16 -7.72
N PHE A 34 -23.58 -5.16 -7.30
CA PHE A 34 -25.05 -5.24 -7.38
C PHE A 34 -25.56 -5.46 -8.82
N LEU A 35 -24.96 -4.78 -9.81
CA LEU A 35 -25.32 -4.96 -11.23
C LEU A 35 -24.92 -6.35 -11.74
N LEU A 36 -23.77 -6.88 -11.34
CA LEU A 36 -23.33 -8.23 -11.72
C LEU A 36 -24.31 -9.30 -11.20
N GLU A 37 -24.81 -9.13 -9.97
CA GLU A 37 -25.72 -10.09 -9.36
C GLU A 37 -27.15 -9.99 -9.90
N ASN A 38 -27.67 -8.77 -10.11
CA ASN A 38 -29.09 -8.55 -10.38
C ASN A 38 -29.39 -8.24 -11.85
N TYR A 39 -28.45 -7.66 -12.59
CA TYR A 39 -28.62 -7.22 -13.98
C TYR A 39 -27.36 -7.43 -14.84
N PRO A 40 -26.87 -8.68 -14.97
CA PRO A 40 -25.65 -8.98 -15.74
C PRO A 40 -25.79 -8.69 -17.25
N GLU A 41 -26.98 -8.33 -17.72
CA GLU A 41 -27.26 -7.88 -19.10
C GLU A 41 -26.86 -6.42 -19.35
N VAL A 42 -26.80 -5.59 -18.30
CA VAL A 42 -26.52 -4.15 -18.40
C VAL A 42 -25.02 -3.88 -18.56
N ILE A 43 -24.19 -4.76 -18.01
CA ILE A 43 -22.74 -4.60 -18.04
C ILE A 43 -22.23 -4.91 -19.45
N PRO A 44 -21.46 -3.99 -20.08
CA PRO A 44 -20.91 -4.21 -21.40
C PRO A 44 -20.02 -5.45 -21.40
N ASP A 45 -20.20 -6.32 -22.39
CA ASP A 45 -19.37 -7.51 -22.59
C ASP A 45 -18.05 -7.07 -23.23
N ILE A 46 -17.06 -6.70 -22.40
CA ILE A 46 -15.73 -6.24 -22.83
C ILE A 46 -14.73 -7.39 -22.63
N ASP A 47 -13.86 -7.62 -23.59
CA ASP A 47 -12.78 -8.60 -23.43
C ASP A 47 -11.65 -8.04 -22.52
N GLU A 48 -11.01 -8.92 -21.74
CA GLU A 48 -9.84 -8.56 -20.94
C GLU A 48 -8.71 -8.03 -21.83
N ILE A 49 -8.56 -8.60 -23.04
CA ILE A 49 -7.52 -8.19 -23.99
C ILE A 49 -7.78 -6.76 -24.46
N ASP A 50 -9.02 -6.39 -24.75
CA ASP A 50 -9.38 -5.03 -25.18
C ASP A 50 -9.10 -3.98 -24.09
N ILE A 51 -9.27 -4.36 -22.82
CA ILE A 51 -8.92 -3.51 -21.67
C ILE A 51 -7.40 -3.35 -21.56
N LEU A 52 -6.64 -4.43 -21.75
CA LEU A 52 -5.17 -4.43 -21.63
C LEU A 52 -4.47 -3.83 -22.85
N ASP A 53 -5.05 -3.94 -24.05
CA ASP A 53 -4.48 -3.42 -25.31
C ASP A 53 -4.32 -1.89 -25.26
N LYS A 54 -5.23 -1.21 -24.56
CA LYS A 54 -5.16 0.23 -24.30
C LYS A 54 -4.02 0.63 -23.36
N SER A 55 -3.35 -0.33 -22.71
CA SER A 55 -2.26 -0.10 -21.75
C SER A 55 -0.86 -0.43 -22.28
N LYS A 56 -0.65 -0.51 -23.60
CA LYS A 56 0.62 -0.91 -24.25
C LYS A 56 1.90 -0.25 -23.73
N GLY A 57 1.87 1.00 -23.23
CA GLY A 57 3.04 1.68 -22.64
C GLY A 57 3.36 1.31 -21.18
N ASP A 58 2.45 0.62 -20.49
CA ASP A 58 2.52 0.32 -19.06
C ASP A 58 3.44 -0.86 -18.75
N TRP A 59 3.40 -1.92 -19.56
CA TRP A 59 4.24 -3.11 -19.32
C TRP A 59 5.73 -2.81 -19.47
N PHE A 60 6.11 -1.97 -20.43
CA PHE A 60 7.51 -1.57 -20.64
C PHE A 60 8.04 -0.74 -19.47
N THR A 61 7.24 0.22 -18.98
CA THR A 61 7.59 1.02 -17.80
C THR A 61 7.72 0.14 -16.55
N LYS A 62 6.76 -0.76 -16.32
CA LYS A 62 6.81 -1.76 -15.23
C LYS A 62 8.07 -2.63 -15.33
N ALA A 63 8.42 -3.11 -16.53
CA ALA A 63 9.59 -3.95 -16.75
C ALA A 63 10.90 -3.23 -16.40
N ILE A 64 11.06 -1.96 -16.80
CA ILE A 64 12.23 -1.16 -16.44
C ILE A 64 12.34 -1.00 -14.93
N VAL A 65 11.26 -0.60 -14.27
CA VAL A 65 11.25 -0.37 -12.81
C VAL A 65 11.54 -1.66 -12.05
N CYS A 66 10.93 -2.78 -12.45
CA CYS A 66 11.22 -4.10 -11.87
C CYS A 66 12.68 -4.49 -12.07
N THR A 67 13.25 -4.25 -13.26
CA THR A 67 14.65 -4.57 -13.56
C THR A 67 15.59 -3.74 -12.70
N GLN A 68 15.34 -2.43 -12.56
CA GLN A 68 16.14 -1.55 -11.70
C GLN A 68 16.08 -1.98 -10.23
N GLY A 69 14.87 -2.27 -9.72
CA GLY A 69 14.69 -2.77 -8.35
C GLY A 69 15.38 -4.12 -8.13
N ALA A 70 15.31 -5.03 -9.10
CA ALA A 70 15.88 -6.37 -8.99
C ALA A 70 17.41 -6.31 -9.03
N TRP A 71 17.95 -5.44 -9.88
CA TRP A 71 19.39 -5.16 -9.93
C TRP A 71 19.90 -4.62 -8.60
N PHE A 72 19.20 -3.64 -8.01
CA PHE A 72 19.55 -3.10 -6.71
C PHE A 72 19.49 -4.17 -5.61
N CYS A 73 18.43 -4.99 -5.56
CA CYS A 73 18.33 -6.10 -4.62
C CYS A 73 19.49 -7.10 -4.81
N SER A 74 19.85 -7.42 -6.05
CA SER A 74 20.95 -8.33 -6.37
C SER A 74 22.30 -7.78 -5.90
N GLN A 75 22.52 -6.47 -5.99
CA GLN A 75 23.71 -5.81 -5.44
C GLN A 75 23.77 -5.98 -3.92
N CYS A 76 22.67 -5.75 -3.20
CA CYS A 76 22.64 -5.93 -1.76
C CYS A 76 22.86 -7.39 -1.33
N ILE A 77 22.28 -8.36 -2.05
CA ILE A 77 22.51 -9.79 -1.80
C ILE A 77 23.98 -10.14 -2.02
N SER A 78 24.58 -9.65 -3.11
CA SER A 78 26.00 -9.90 -3.40
C SER A 78 26.92 -9.30 -2.33
N ARG A 79 26.58 -8.12 -1.78
CA ARG A 79 27.28 -7.54 -0.64
C ARG A 79 27.18 -8.42 0.60
N LEU A 80 25.98 -8.92 0.91
CA LEU A 80 25.76 -9.81 2.04
C LEU A 80 26.56 -11.12 1.90
N ALA A 81 26.59 -11.70 0.69
CA ALA A 81 27.33 -12.92 0.40
C ALA A 81 28.87 -12.74 0.48
N SER A 82 29.36 -11.52 0.30
CA SER A 82 30.78 -11.16 0.41
C SER A 82 31.17 -10.57 1.77
N ASP A 83 30.33 -10.74 2.80
CA ASP A 83 30.52 -10.18 4.15
C ASP A 83 30.80 -8.66 4.16
N LEU A 84 30.25 -7.94 3.17
CA LEU A 84 30.34 -6.49 3.10
C LEU A 84 29.20 -5.85 3.90
N THR A 85 29.55 -4.78 4.62
CA THR A 85 28.60 -4.00 5.41
C THR A 85 27.57 -3.33 4.50
N ILE A 86 26.30 -3.63 4.74
CA ILE A 86 25.16 -2.96 4.11
C ILE A 86 24.92 -1.64 4.84
N SER A 87 24.87 -0.54 4.08
CA SER A 87 24.55 0.78 4.65
C SER A 87 23.09 0.89 5.08
N LEU A 88 22.79 1.76 6.04
CA LEU A 88 21.41 2.03 6.45
C LEU A 88 20.56 2.54 5.27
N LEU A 89 21.16 3.32 4.37
CA LEU A 89 20.50 3.80 3.16
C LEU A 89 20.15 2.67 2.19
N GLU A 90 21.07 1.70 2.00
CA GLU A 90 20.79 0.51 1.21
C GLU A 90 19.67 -0.33 1.84
N LEU A 91 19.68 -0.51 3.17
CA LEU A 91 18.63 -1.22 3.91
C LEU A 91 17.25 -0.53 3.77
N ASN A 92 17.21 0.80 3.88
CA ASN A 92 15.99 1.58 3.70
C ASN A 92 15.43 1.41 2.29
N THR A 93 16.31 1.48 1.28
CA THR A 93 15.93 1.31 -0.13
C THR A 93 15.47 -0.11 -0.42
N LEU A 94 16.11 -1.13 0.17
CA LEU A 94 15.67 -2.52 0.08
C LEU A 94 14.25 -2.72 0.59
N GLY A 95 13.91 -2.10 1.73
CA GLY A 95 12.55 -2.14 2.27
C GLY A 95 11.53 -1.58 1.29
N HIS A 96 11.85 -0.46 0.64
CA HIS A 96 11.01 0.10 -0.41
C HIS A 96 10.92 -0.80 -1.65
N CYS A 97 12.02 -1.42 -2.08
CA CYS A 97 12.02 -2.36 -3.21
C CYS A 97 11.14 -3.59 -2.92
N ILE A 98 11.22 -4.18 -1.73
CA ILE A 98 10.40 -5.34 -1.34
C ILE A 98 8.91 -4.96 -1.35
N CYS A 99 8.55 -3.81 -0.75
CA CYS A 99 7.17 -3.32 -0.78
C CYS A 99 6.69 -3.04 -2.20
N MET A 100 7.54 -2.44 -3.04
CA MET A 100 7.24 -2.18 -4.44
C MET A 100 6.96 -3.47 -5.22
N PHE A 101 7.81 -4.49 -5.08
CA PHE A 101 7.59 -5.79 -5.73
C PHE A 101 6.29 -6.45 -5.26
N PHE A 102 6.01 -6.44 -3.97
CA PHE A 102 4.77 -6.97 -3.42
C PHE A 102 3.55 -6.27 -4.04
N ILE A 103 3.55 -4.92 -4.06
CA ILE A 103 2.48 -4.13 -4.66
C ILE A 103 2.35 -4.45 -6.16
N TYR A 104 3.47 -4.53 -6.89
CA TYR A 104 3.46 -4.81 -8.33
C TYR A 104 2.97 -6.23 -8.66
N CYS A 105 3.28 -7.23 -7.84
CA CYS A 105 2.70 -8.57 -7.97
C CYS A 105 1.17 -8.53 -7.83
N MET A 106 0.65 -7.75 -6.88
CA MET A 106 -0.79 -7.59 -6.68
C MET A 106 -1.45 -6.75 -7.79
N TRP A 107 -0.73 -5.78 -8.35
CA TRP A 107 -1.23 -4.82 -9.35
C TRP A 107 -0.78 -5.09 -10.79
N TRP A 108 -0.20 -6.26 -11.07
CA TRP A 108 0.35 -6.56 -12.40
C TRP A 108 -0.68 -6.34 -13.51
N LYS A 109 -1.91 -6.80 -13.28
CA LYS A 109 -3.07 -6.72 -14.20
C LYS A 109 -3.88 -5.42 -14.10
N LYS A 110 -3.40 -4.39 -13.39
CA LYS A 110 -4.11 -3.10 -13.31
C LYS A 110 -3.98 -2.34 -14.64
N PRO A 111 -5.09 -2.00 -15.33
CA PRO A 111 -5.04 -1.25 -16.60
C PRO A 111 -4.73 0.25 -16.41
N LYS A 112 -4.43 0.98 -17.50
CA LYS A 112 -4.20 2.43 -17.51
C LYS A 112 -5.52 3.19 -17.72
N HIS A 113 -5.66 4.34 -17.06
CA HIS A 113 -6.93 5.04 -16.85
C HIS A 113 -7.42 5.92 -18.02
N GLU A 114 -6.71 5.95 -19.15
CA GLU A 114 -7.04 6.89 -20.24
C GLU A 114 -7.99 6.24 -21.24
N ILE A 115 -9.27 6.26 -20.91
CA ILE A 115 -10.33 5.89 -21.84
C ILE A 115 -11.09 7.16 -22.12
N GLN A 116 -10.81 7.74 -23.27
CA GLN A 116 -11.38 9.01 -23.71
C GLN A 116 -12.91 8.94 -23.82
N TYR A 117 -13.48 7.73 -23.92
CA TYR A 117 -14.91 7.44 -23.93
C TYR A 117 -15.19 6.10 -23.21
N PRO A 118 -15.47 6.10 -21.89
CA PRO A 118 -15.90 4.88 -21.21
C PRO A 118 -17.23 4.40 -21.81
N PRO A 119 -17.42 3.08 -21.98
CA PRO A 119 -18.68 2.55 -22.50
C PRO A 119 -19.82 2.95 -21.55
N SER A 120 -20.81 3.65 -22.11
CA SER A 120 -21.98 4.08 -21.37
C SER A 120 -22.97 2.94 -21.22
N MET A 121 -23.32 2.62 -19.97
CA MET A 121 -24.44 1.74 -19.67
C MET A 121 -25.73 2.54 -19.76
N ALA A 122 -26.48 2.33 -20.84
CA ALA A 122 -27.80 2.89 -21.03
C ALA A 122 -28.81 2.12 -20.17
N LEU A 123 -29.06 2.58 -18.96
CA LEU A 123 -30.18 2.12 -18.15
C LEU A 123 -31.46 2.78 -18.67
N GLN A 124 -32.37 2.00 -19.26
CA GLN A 124 -33.65 2.51 -19.78
C GLN A 124 -34.61 3.00 -18.68
N ASP A 125 -34.32 2.77 -17.40
CA ASP A 125 -35.28 2.97 -16.31
C ASP A 125 -34.77 4.02 -15.30
N LYS A 126 -35.19 5.28 -15.49
CA LYS A 126 -34.80 6.45 -14.69
C LYS A 126 -35.38 6.49 -13.26
N ASN A 127 -36.33 5.61 -12.93
CA ASN A 127 -37.15 5.68 -11.72
C ASN A 127 -36.89 4.57 -10.67
N ARG A 128 -35.79 3.81 -10.77
CA ARG A 128 -35.50 2.77 -9.76
C ARG A 128 -34.87 3.33 -8.51
N ASN A 129 -35.42 2.93 -7.36
CA ASN A 129 -34.82 3.10 -6.03
C ASN A 129 -33.51 2.32 -5.99
N TRP A 130 -32.41 2.98 -6.34
CA TRP A 130 -31.09 2.37 -6.27
C TRP A 130 -30.77 1.98 -4.82
N PRO A 131 -30.29 0.75 -4.55
CA PRO A 131 -29.86 0.38 -3.21
C PRO A 131 -28.72 1.30 -2.77
N SER A 132 -29.03 2.18 -1.82
CA SER A 132 -28.00 2.96 -1.14
C SER A 132 -27.02 1.98 -0.49
N SER A 133 -25.84 1.78 -1.09
CA SER A 133 -24.80 0.84 -0.63
C SER A 133 -24.19 1.27 0.71
N LYS A 134 -24.99 1.17 1.78
CA LYS A 134 -24.62 1.59 3.13
C LYS A 134 -24.33 0.33 3.94
N GLY A 135 -23.06 -0.07 4.03
CA GLY A 135 -22.59 -0.88 5.16
C GLY A 135 -21.70 -2.09 4.82
N SER A 136 -22.29 -3.21 4.42
CA SER A 136 -21.67 -4.54 4.53
C SER A 136 -20.41 -4.76 3.64
N VAL A 137 -20.53 -4.49 2.32
CA VAL A 137 -19.42 -4.68 1.37
C VAL A 137 -18.27 -3.69 1.61
N ARG A 138 -18.60 -2.44 1.93
CA ARG A 138 -17.63 -1.37 2.24
C ARG A 138 -16.81 -1.70 3.49
N ALA A 139 -17.42 -2.27 4.52
CA ALA A 139 -16.73 -2.69 5.74
C ALA A 139 -15.71 -3.81 5.47
N THR A 140 -16.11 -4.86 4.76
CA THR A 140 -15.23 -6.00 4.40
C THR A 140 -14.03 -5.54 3.56
N ARG A 141 -14.27 -4.65 2.58
CA ARG A 141 -13.20 -4.08 1.73
C ARG A 141 -12.22 -3.22 2.51
N THR A 142 -12.73 -2.38 3.42
CA THR A 142 -11.89 -1.53 4.26
C THR A 142 -10.97 -2.39 5.12
N GLY A 143 -11.45 -3.51 5.67
CA GLY A 143 -10.64 -4.48 6.40
C GLY A 143 -9.45 -5.03 5.61
N TRP A 144 -9.67 -5.49 4.37
CA TRP A 144 -8.59 -6.05 3.54
C TRP A 144 -7.55 -5.01 3.12
N VAL A 145 -7.99 -3.78 2.80
CA VAL A 145 -7.07 -2.68 2.47
C VAL A 145 -6.19 -2.34 3.68
N LEU A 146 -6.80 -2.23 4.86
CA LEU A 146 -6.06 -1.96 6.09
C LEU A 146 -5.09 -3.09 6.43
N ALA A 147 -5.51 -4.35 6.29
CA ALA A 147 -4.64 -5.51 6.49
C ALA A 147 -3.41 -5.48 5.56
N GLY A 148 -3.60 -5.13 4.28
CA GLY A 148 -2.51 -4.95 3.33
C GLY A 148 -1.53 -3.83 3.74
N ILE A 149 -2.04 -2.70 4.22
CA ILE A 149 -1.23 -1.59 4.74
C ILE A 149 -0.42 -2.04 5.98
N TRP A 150 -1.00 -2.87 6.87
CA TRP A 150 -0.29 -3.36 8.05
C TRP A 150 0.82 -4.33 7.69
N ILE A 151 0.55 -5.28 6.79
CA ILE A 151 1.56 -6.24 6.34
C ILE A 151 2.75 -5.48 5.73
N ALA A 152 2.49 -4.49 4.88
CA ALA A 152 3.54 -3.65 4.31
C ALA A 152 4.30 -2.86 5.40
N GLY A 153 3.61 -2.29 6.39
CA GLY A 153 4.22 -1.57 7.51
C GLY A 153 5.10 -2.44 8.41
N ILE A 154 4.65 -3.65 8.73
CA ILE A 154 5.37 -4.63 9.55
C ILE A 154 6.61 -5.13 8.81
N VAL A 155 6.46 -5.48 7.52
CA VAL A 155 7.60 -5.91 6.69
C VAL A 155 8.64 -4.79 6.60
N TYR A 156 8.19 -3.56 6.34
CA TYR A 156 9.08 -2.42 6.25
C TYR A 156 9.79 -2.12 7.58
N GLY A 157 9.03 -1.99 8.68
CA GLY A 157 9.57 -1.70 10.01
C GLY A 157 10.47 -2.81 10.53
N GLY A 158 10.06 -4.07 10.30
CA GLY A 158 10.81 -5.27 10.65
C GLY A 158 12.17 -5.36 9.95
N LEU A 159 12.25 -4.94 8.68
CA LEU A 159 13.53 -4.87 7.98
C LEU A 159 14.51 -3.89 8.66
N HIS A 160 14.02 -2.76 9.17
CA HIS A 160 14.86 -1.77 9.85
C HIS A 160 15.28 -2.23 11.24
N LEU A 161 14.49 -3.09 11.89
CA LEU A 161 14.88 -3.75 13.15
C LEU A 161 16.10 -4.66 12.97
N LEU A 162 16.41 -5.14 11.76
CA LEU A 162 17.65 -5.90 11.52
C LEU A 162 18.91 -5.06 11.81
N ALA A 163 18.82 -3.74 11.68
CA ALA A 163 19.89 -2.80 12.02
C ALA A 163 19.87 -2.38 13.50
N TRP A 164 19.28 -3.17 14.41
CA TRP A 164 19.16 -2.86 15.85
C TRP A 164 20.49 -2.54 16.54
N ASN A 165 21.55 -3.21 16.10
CA ASN A 165 22.91 -3.09 16.61
C ASN A 165 23.87 -2.43 15.61
N ALA A 166 23.33 -1.67 14.64
CA ALA A 166 24.19 -0.92 13.72
C ALA A 166 25.09 0.07 14.50
N PRO A 167 26.32 0.33 14.01
CA PRO A 167 27.26 1.23 14.67
C PRO A 167 26.83 2.69 14.45
N PHE A 168 26.10 3.25 15.41
CA PHE A 168 25.72 4.67 15.40
C PHE A 168 26.78 5.54 16.08
N PRO A 169 27.00 6.78 15.62
CA PRO A 169 27.98 7.70 16.23
C PRO A 169 27.66 8.07 17.67
N THR A 170 26.38 8.13 18.05
CA THR A 170 25.93 8.50 19.39
C THR A 170 24.86 7.56 19.93
N LEU A 171 24.75 7.46 21.27
CA LEU A 171 23.70 6.71 21.93
C LEU A 171 22.31 7.28 21.63
N ALA A 172 22.20 8.61 21.49
CA ALA A 172 20.94 9.27 21.13
C ALA A 172 20.41 8.81 19.77
N GLN A 173 21.29 8.74 18.76
CA GLN A 173 20.93 8.22 17.43
C GLN A 173 20.51 6.76 17.49
N GLN A 174 21.23 5.93 18.24
CA GLN A 174 20.86 4.52 18.41
C GLN A 174 19.48 4.36 19.09
N LEU A 175 19.21 5.15 20.13
CA LEU A 175 17.91 5.11 20.82
C LEU A 175 16.79 5.61 19.91
N LEU A 176 16.99 6.72 19.20
CA LEU A 176 16.00 7.26 18.26
C LEU A 176 15.72 6.28 17.12
N TRP A 177 16.74 5.59 16.61
CA TRP A 177 16.59 4.51 15.63
C TRP A 177 15.69 3.41 16.17
N ARG A 178 16.03 2.85 17.34
CA ARG A 178 15.29 1.75 17.96
C ARG A 178 13.84 2.10 18.27
N ILE A 179 13.60 3.30 18.78
CA ILE A 179 12.24 3.81 19.03
C ILE A 179 11.49 3.89 17.69
N SER A 180 12.07 4.55 16.69
CA SER A 180 11.43 4.76 15.38
C SER A 180 11.10 3.44 14.67
N THR A 181 12.04 2.48 14.62
CA THR A 181 11.81 1.18 13.98
C THR A 181 10.76 0.36 14.71
N THR A 182 10.74 0.42 16.05
CA THR A 182 9.72 -0.28 16.85
C THR A 182 8.35 0.36 16.65
N THR A 183 8.25 1.69 16.66
CA THR A 183 7.01 2.44 16.39
C THR A 183 6.43 2.10 15.02
N LEU A 184 7.27 2.02 13.98
CA LEU A 184 6.83 1.63 12.64
C LEU A 184 6.33 0.18 12.59
N THR A 185 7.04 -0.74 13.25
CA THR A 185 6.65 -2.15 13.28
C THR A 185 5.32 -2.35 14.03
N ALA A 186 5.08 -1.58 15.09
CA ALA A 186 3.85 -1.62 15.87
C ALA A 186 2.68 -0.81 15.27
N SER A 187 2.88 -0.14 14.13
CA SER A 187 1.88 0.79 13.56
C SER A 187 0.57 0.13 13.16
N GLY A 188 0.59 -1.10 12.64
CA GLY A 188 -0.62 -1.83 12.26
C GLY A 188 -1.57 -2.05 13.44
N PRO A 189 -1.14 -2.76 14.51
CA PRO A 189 -1.95 -2.98 15.70
C PRO A 189 -2.40 -1.70 16.43
N ILE A 190 -1.58 -0.64 16.43
CA ILE A 190 -1.96 0.62 17.07
C ILE A 190 -3.07 1.31 16.27
N PHE A 191 -2.97 1.28 14.94
CA PHE A 191 -3.96 1.90 14.06
C PHE A 191 -5.31 1.17 14.09
N THR A 192 -5.32 -0.16 14.19
CA THR A 192 -6.56 -0.93 14.39
C THR A 192 -7.26 -0.60 15.68
N LEU A 193 -6.51 -0.54 16.77
CA LEU A 193 -7.06 -0.23 18.08
C LEU A 193 -7.64 1.21 18.09
N GLY A 194 -6.92 2.18 17.52
CA GLY A 194 -7.40 3.56 17.38
C GLY A 194 -8.71 3.65 16.59
N MET A 195 -8.76 3.06 15.39
CA MET A 195 -9.96 3.04 14.55
C MET A 195 -11.12 2.28 15.21
N GLY A 196 -10.83 1.16 15.86
CA GLY A 196 -11.81 0.33 16.56
C GLY A 196 -12.46 1.07 17.73
N VAL A 197 -11.68 1.84 18.49
CA VAL A 197 -12.19 2.66 19.60
C VAL A 197 -13.11 3.78 19.08
N SER A 198 -12.75 4.45 17.98
CA SER A 198 -13.64 5.45 17.35
C SER A 198 -14.97 4.84 16.89
N PHE A 199 -14.93 3.66 16.26
CA PHE A 199 -16.14 2.98 15.79
C PHE A 199 -17.03 2.51 16.94
N ILE A 200 -16.45 1.98 18.02
CA ILE A 200 -17.19 1.61 19.24
C ILE A 200 -17.77 2.87 19.91
N GLY A 201 -17.02 3.98 19.88
CA GLY A 201 -17.47 5.27 20.40
C GLY A 201 -18.72 5.79 19.72
N GLU A 202 -18.72 5.85 18.38
CA GLU A 202 -19.89 6.23 17.57
C GLU A 202 -21.07 5.28 17.81
N TRP A 203 -20.82 3.97 17.85
CA TRP A 203 -21.86 2.96 18.10
C TRP A 203 -22.49 3.08 19.50
N LEU A 204 -21.69 3.45 20.52
CA LEU A 204 -22.18 3.67 21.88
C LEU A 204 -23.00 4.95 21.98
N ASP A 205 -22.54 6.03 21.33
CA ASP A 205 -23.22 7.33 21.30
C ASP A 205 -24.64 7.20 20.71
N GLU A 206 -24.78 6.50 19.58
CA GLU A 206 -26.07 6.24 18.93
C GLU A 206 -27.07 5.47 19.81
N ARG A 207 -26.59 4.66 20.77
CA ARG A 207 -27.44 3.75 21.57
C ARG A 207 -27.73 4.22 22.98
N MET A 208 -26.83 5.01 23.57
CA MET A 208 -26.82 5.19 25.02
C MET A 208 -26.97 6.65 25.47
N ASN A 209 -26.96 7.65 24.56
CA ASN A 209 -27.14 9.08 24.87
C ASN A 209 -26.31 9.53 26.09
N VAL A 210 -24.99 9.28 26.05
CA VAL A 210 -24.09 9.34 27.22
C VAL A 210 -23.30 10.65 27.24
N ASP A 211 -23.91 11.73 27.73
CA ASP A 211 -23.34 13.08 27.57
C ASP A 211 -21.99 13.32 28.29
N GLU A 212 -21.67 12.64 29.39
CA GLU A 212 -20.43 12.89 30.16
C GLU A 212 -19.28 11.89 29.93
N TRP A 213 -19.56 10.61 29.60
CA TRP A 213 -18.52 9.58 29.50
C TRP A 213 -17.88 9.45 28.11
N VAL A 214 -18.48 10.08 27.09
CA VAL A 214 -17.98 10.08 25.69
C VAL A 214 -16.60 10.72 25.58
N LEU A 215 -16.30 11.76 26.37
CA LEU A 215 -14.98 12.40 26.37
C LEU A 215 -13.86 11.39 26.73
N PHE A 216 -14.07 10.58 27.77
CA PHE A 216 -13.06 9.64 28.24
C PHE A 216 -12.89 8.43 27.32
N ILE A 217 -14.00 7.90 26.80
CA ILE A 217 -14.00 6.65 26.02
C ILE A 217 -13.63 6.89 24.55
N VAL A 218 -13.95 8.07 24.01
CA VAL A 218 -13.79 8.35 22.57
C VAL A 218 -12.76 9.43 22.31
N VAL A 219 -12.87 10.59 22.99
CA VAL A 219 -12.03 11.75 22.68
C VAL A 219 -10.58 11.52 23.12
N ILE A 220 -10.32 10.97 24.31
CA ILE A 220 -8.95 10.69 24.76
C ILE A 220 -8.22 9.71 23.82
N PRO A 221 -8.77 8.53 23.50
CA PRO A 221 -8.12 7.61 22.55
C PRO A 221 -7.94 8.22 21.16
N TYR A 222 -8.89 9.03 20.69
CA TYR A 222 -8.78 9.73 19.42
C TYR A 222 -7.66 10.77 19.40
N VAL A 223 -7.51 11.56 20.48
CA VAL A 223 -6.41 12.51 20.63
C VAL A 223 -5.07 11.79 20.69
N LEU A 224 -4.98 10.70 21.48
CA LEU A 224 -3.77 9.86 21.54
C LEU A 224 -3.42 9.25 20.18
N PHE A 225 -4.42 8.83 19.42
CA PHE A 225 -4.24 8.34 18.06
C PHE A 225 -3.72 9.44 17.11
N CYS A 226 -4.29 10.65 17.16
CA CYS A 226 -3.80 11.80 16.39
C CYS A 226 -2.34 12.12 16.75
N LEU A 227 -1.99 12.15 18.04
CA LEU A 227 -0.63 12.37 18.51
C LEU A 227 0.32 11.26 18.04
N TYR A 228 -0.14 10.00 18.04
CA TYR A 228 0.61 8.87 17.51
C TYR A 228 0.87 9.02 16.00
N VAL A 229 -0.11 9.46 15.21
CA VAL A 229 0.07 9.72 13.77
C VAL A 229 1.13 10.79 13.52
N VAL A 230 1.09 11.89 14.30
CA VAL A 230 2.12 12.93 14.22
C VAL A 230 3.49 12.36 14.59
N PHE A 231 3.58 11.62 15.69
CA PHE A 231 4.82 10.97 16.12
C PHE A 231 5.36 9.96 15.10
N TYR A 232 4.47 9.20 14.44
CA TYR A 232 4.81 8.29 13.36
C TYR A 232 5.47 9.02 12.19
N ILE A 233 4.94 10.19 11.80
CA ILE A 233 5.54 11.02 10.74
C ILE A 233 6.95 11.45 11.14
N PHE A 234 7.16 11.89 12.38
CA PHE A 234 8.50 12.24 12.88
C PHE A 234 9.46 11.04 12.85
N CYS A 235 9.04 9.88 13.35
CA CYS A 235 9.83 8.64 13.29
C CYS A 235 10.21 8.30 11.84
N ARG A 236 9.28 8.53 10.90
CA ARG A 236 9.50 8.23 9.49
C ARG A 236 10.51 9.16 8.85
N VAL A 237 10.40 10.46 9.10
CA VAL A 237 11.36 11.46 8.62
C VAL A 237 12.73 11.18 9.25
N TYR A 238 12.77 10.87 10.54
CA TYR A 238 14.01 10.55 11.24
C TYR A 238 14.74 9.36 10.62
N LEU A 239 14.07 8.23 10.34
CA LEU A 239 14.72 7.07 9.71
C LEU A 239 15.40 7.42 8.40
N VAL A 240 14.73 8.21 7.56
CA VAL A 240 15.28 8.64 6.26
C VAL A 240 16.49 9.57 6.48
N VAL A 241 16.36 10.55 7.37
CA VAL A 241 17.44 11.51 7.67
C VAL A 241 18.67 10.79 8.26
N GLU A 242 18.47 9.87 9.20
CA GLU A 242 19.57 9.11 9.84
C GLU A 242 20.33 8.24 8.83
N CYS A 243 19.66 7.71 7.80
CA CYS A 243 20.32 6.98 6.70
C CYS A 243 21.35 7.86 5.95
N PHE A 244 21.09 9.16 5.82
CA PHE A 244 22.03 10.10 5.20
C PHE A 244 23.11 10.58 6.17
N ILE A 245 22.75 10.84 7.44
CA ILE A 245 23.70 11.28 8.47
C ILE A 245 24.77 10.23 8.74
N THR A 246 24.40 8.94 8.72
CA THR A 246 25.33 7.84 9.00
C THR A 246 26.28 7.51 7.85
N LEU A 247 25.99 7.99 6.62
CA LEU A 247 26.75 7.66 5.42
C LEU A 247 28.27 7.96 5.51
N PRO A 248 28.71 9.12 6.04
CA PRO A 248 30.13 9.43 6.18
C PRO A 248 30.86 8.60 7.24
N TYR A 249 30.12 7.99 8.17
CA TYR A 249 30.67 7.21 9.30
C TYR A 249 30.76 5.71 9.00
N LEU A 250 30.39 5.30 7.79
CA LEU A 250 30.41 3.89 7.40
C LEU A 250 31.84 3.36 7.27
N PRO A 251 32.06 2.06 7.59
CA PRO A 251 33.36 1.44 7.42
C PRO A 251 33.76 1.40 5.93
N PRO A 252 35.07 1.38 5.60
CA PRO A 252 35.54 1.39 4.20
C PRO A 252 34.98 0.26 3.33
N SER A 253 34.58 -0.87 3.93
CA SER A 253 33.89 -1.98 3.27
C SER A 253 32.57 -1.57 2.63
N ALA A 254 31.87 -0.58 3.19
CA ALA A 254 30.60 -0.07 2.67
C ALA A 254 30.76 0.69 1.35
N PHE A 255 31.98 1.12 1.00
CA PHE A 255 32.26 1.82 -0.25
C PHE A 255 32.83 0.90 -1.33
N LYS A 256 33.13 -0.37 -1.01
CA LYS A 256 33.61 -1.36 -1.98
C LYS A 256 32.44 -1.88 -2.82
N VAL A 257 32.65 -2.10 -4.11
CA VAL A 257 31.64 -2.76 -4.96
C VAL A 257 31.87 -4.28 -4.96
N PRO A 258 30.81 -5.11 -5.00
CA PRO A 258 30.97 -6.55 -5.15
C PRO A 258 31.64 -6.87 -6.49
N LEU A 259 32.64 -7.75 -6.46
CA LEU A 259 33.34 -8.24 -7.66
C LEU A 259 32.44 -9.24 -8.39
N TRP A 260 31.60 -8.74 -9.29
CA TRP A 260 30.71 -9.56 -10.12
C TRP A 260 31.44 -10.64 -10.91
N SER A 261 32.70 -10.41 -11.28
CA SER A 261 33.54 -11.37 -12.01
C SER A 261 33.79 -12.68 -11.26
N GLN A 262 33.68 -12.70 -9.93
CA GLN A 262 33.82 -13.93 -9.12
C GLN A 262 32.60 -14.85 -9.21
N TYR A 263 31.45 -14.32 -9.63
CA TYR A 263 30.20 -15.07 -9.75
C TYR A 263 29.92 -15.53 -11.19
N PHE A 264 30.62 -14.99 -12.18
CA PHE A 264 30.56 -15.48 -13.56
C PHE A 264 31.33 -16.79 -13.67
N ILE A 265 30.68 -17.82 -14.26
CA ILE A 265 31.29 -19.10 -14.57
C ILE A 265 32.57 -18.83 -15.38
N HIS A 266 33.72 -19.11 -14.79
CA HIS A 266 34.99 -19.00 -15.50
C HIS A 266 35.02 -20.10 -16.57
N PHE A 267 34.98 -19.73 -17.85
CA PHE A 267 35.36 -20.64 -18.93
C PHE A 267 36.88 -20.82 -18.84
N SER A 268 37.30 -21.79 -18.02
CA SER A 268 38.67 -22.30 -18.02
C SER A 268 38.94 -23.13 -19.27
#